data_AF-A0A9D1EFE6-F1
#
_entry.id   AF-A0A9D1EFE6-F1
#
_cell.length_a   1.000
_cell.length_b   1.000
_cell.length_c   1.000
_cell.angle_alpha   90.00
_cell.angle_beta   90.00
_cell.angle_gamma   90.00
#
_symmetry.space_group_name_H-M   'P 1'
#
loop_
_entity.id
_entity.type
_entity.pdbx_description
1 polymer ?
#
loop_
_entity_poly.entity_id
_entity_poly.type
_entity_poly.pdbx_seq_one_letter_code
_entity_poly.pdbx_strand_id
1 'polypeptide(L)'
;MIVEGAIFALMGLVIGTIGTILFFRMDKGWKQILTCAGSALSAGGTGRIFIDYLGVSSEKKSAMILILVVGTIICSLISFLLLTKLLKGQTGNNVIRVLDIILAYDGFLKDYYEGRKKEVDQLVNSAEIKKREEKLKCREEDLNDKEKRLIEKEKNILELKSKIQECKEKAITVRLPEDCEIVLTESFINKIPLFVDNICKFSSDVENLTNDFYEKFKSQIGNIDKEAAQKLLKGYFVGIGLYIANDLFGVSNNNVRTHFRVLKDNTYIQCVVILGSEISKDQISNIPKGNSMIDKSFELKRSLVASLNPESKYDTNTVWEDFITIAEYNIVKDGAAFLSMGISIKYAEQFKEMLYFLNYYKIERCLVSYIDKINKVCDIIKTLE
;
A
#
# COMPACT_ATOMS: atom_id res chain seq x y z
N MET A 1 -24.20 40.00 77.91
CA MET A 1 -25.30 39.02 77.94
C MET A 1 -25.55 38.38 76.57
N ILE A 2 -25.78 39.15 75.50
CA ILE A 2 -26.10 38.62 74.16
C ILE A 2 -24.90 37.87 73.53
N VAL A 3 -23.69 38.42 73.63
CA VAL A 3 -22.48 37.84 72.99
C VAL A 3 -22.05 36.52 73.65
N GLU A 4 -22.00 36.47 74.99
CA GLU A 4 -21.64 35.26 75.74
C GLU A 4 -22.66 34.15 75.54
N GLY A 5 -23.97 34.46 75.62
CA GLY A 5 -25.03 33.48 75.37
C GLY A 5 -25.02 32.93 73.95
N ALA A 6 -24.67 33.75 72.95
CA ALA A 6 -24.53 33.32 71.56
C ALA A 6 -23.38 32.32 71.37
N ILE A 7 -22.25 32.51 72.06
CA ILE A 7 -21.10 31.59 72.00
C ILE A 7 -21.48 30.21 72.57
N PHE A 8 -22.17 30.17 73.71
CA PHE A 8 -22.65 28.92 74.30
C PHE A 8 -23.71 28.24 73.42
N ALA A 9 -24.61 29.00 72.80
CA ALA A 9 -25.58 28.44 71.86
C ALA A 9 -24.91 27.83 70.61
N LEU A 10 -23.89 28.50 70.07
CA LEU A 10 -23.15 28.05 68.89
C LEU A 10 -22.32 26.80 69.19
N MET A 11 -21.72 26.73 70.38
CA MET A 11 -21.02 25.55 70.86
C MET A 11 -21.98 24.35 71.04
N GLY A 12 -23.17 24.58 71.59
CA GLY A 12 -24.21 23.54 71.70
C GLY A 12 -24.68 23.03 70.35
N LEU A 13 -24.77 23.90 69.34
CA LEU A 13 -25.12 23.55 67.97
C LEU A 13 -24.05 22.65 67.33
N VAL A 14 -22.77 23.00 67.49
CA VAL A 14 -21.66 22.21 66.96
C VAL A 14 -21.58 20.83 67.64
N ILE A 15 -21.70 20.78 68.97
CA ILE A 15 -21.66 19.52 69.72
C ILE A 15 -22.86 18.63 69.34
N GLY A 16 -24.06 19.21 69.23
CA GLY A 16 -25.28 18.48 68.85
C GLY A 16 -25.22 17.89 67.44
N THR A 17 -24.73 18.65 66.46
CA THR A 17 -24.58 18.17 65.07
C THR A 17 -23.54 17.05 64.94
N ILE A 18 -22.36 17.23 65.54
CA ILE A 18 -21.28 16.23 65.51
C ILE A 18 -21.70 14.96 66.25
N GLY A 19 -22.36 15.09 67.40
CA GLY A 19 -22.90 13.97 68.17
C GLY A 19 -23.90 13.14 67.36
N THR A 20 -24.83 13.78 66.65
CA THR A 20 -25.80 13.07 65.80
C THR A 20 -25.13 12.35 64.62
N ILE A 21 -24.11 12.95 63.98
CA ILE A 21 -23.36 12.30 62.88
C ILE A 21 -22.64 11.05 63.38
N LEU A 22 -21.95 11.15 64.52
CA LEU A 22 -21.24 10.01 65.11
C LEU A 22 -22.18 8.91 65.62
N PHE A 23 -23.38 9.28 66.07
CA PHE A 23 -24.43 8.33 66.43
C PHE A 23 -24.86 7.49 65.21
N PHE A 24 -25.13 8.13 64.07
CA PHE A 24 -25.49 7.41 62.83
C PHE A 24 -24.33 6.59 62.24
N ARG A 25 -23.07 7.00 62.50
CA ARG A 25 -21.88 6.21 62.15
C ARG A 25 -21.71 4.95 63.02
N MET A 26 -22.52 4.76 64.07
CA MET A 26 -22.38 3.68 65.06
C MET A 26 -20.99 3.62 65.73
N ASP A 27 -20.27 4.74 65.72
CA ASP A 27 -18.93 4.86 66.28
C ASP A 27 -19.01 5.05 67.80
N LYS A 28 -18.26 4.28 68.60
CA LYS A 28 -18.29 4.37 70.07
C LYS A 28 -17.94 5.78 70.60
N GLY A 29 -17.32 6.64 69.78
CA GLY A 29 -17.05 8.05 70.09
C GLY A 29 -18.29 8.90 70.42
N TRP A 30 -19.49 8.57 69.91
CA TRP A 30 -20.71 9.33 70.27
C TRP A 30 -21.02 9.25 71.77
N LYS A 31 -20.69 8.10 72.40
CA LYS A 31 -20.87 7.90 73.84
C LYS A 31 -19.93 8.80 74.63
N GLN A 32 -18.70 9.01 74.14
CA GLN A 32 -17.70 9.87 74.77
C GLN A 32 -18.07 11.36 74.68
N ILE A 33 -18.67 11.78 73.58
CA ILE A 33 -19.18 13.15 73.42
C ILE A 33 -20.42 13.37 74.31
N LEU A 34 -21.31 12.38 74.39
CA LEU A 34 -22.48 12.43 75.27
C LEU A 34 -22.08 12.44 76.76
N THR A 35 -21.04 11.67 77.15
CA THR A 35 -20.50 11.73 78.51
C THR A 35 -19.68 13.00 78.76
N CYS A 36 -19.03 13.60 77.77
CA CYS A 36 -18.42 14.93 77.91
C CYS A 36 -19.49 16.02 78.11
N ALA A 37 -20.56 16.01 77.33
CA ALA A 37 -21.68 16.92 77.51
C ALA A 37 -22.41 16.68 78.85
N GLY A 38 -22.57 15.40 79.25
CA GLY A 38 -23.15 14.98 80.52
C GLY A 38 -22.28 15.26 81.75
N SER A 39 -20.96 15.29 81.60
CA SER A 39 -20.02 15.67 82.68
C SER A 39 -19.84 17.18 82.80
N ALA A 40 -20.05 17.95 81.71
CA ALA A 40 -20.20 19.40 81.80
C ALA A 40 -21.44 19.84 82.59
N LEU A 41 -22.44 18.96 82.75
CA LEU A 41 -23.69 19.16 83.49
C LEU A 41 -23.58 18.89 85.00
N SER A 42 -22.62 18.10 85.47
CA SER A 42 -22.47 17.83 86.90
C SER A 42 -21.67 18.95 87.56
N ALA A 43 -22.07 19.36 88.76
CA ALA A 43 -21.54 20.52 89.50
C ALA A 43 -20.02 20.49 89.82
N GLY A 44 -19.27 19.49 89.32
CA GLY A 44 -17.82 19.35 89.48
C GLY A 44 -17.03 19.02 88.20
N GLY A 45 -17.60 19.11 87.00
CA GLY A 45 -16.92 18.74 85.75
C GLY A 45 -16.31 19.88 84.92
N THR A 46 -15.65 19.50 83.82
CA THR A 46 -14.88 20.34 82.88
C THR A 46 -15.61 21.58 82.34
N GLY A 47 -16.95 21.59 82.34
CA GLY A 47 -17.75 22.78 82.01
C GLY A 47 -17.52 23.97 82.94
N ARG A 48 -17.18 23.72 84.22
CA ARG A 48 -16.89 24.77 85.21
C ARG A 48 -15.56 25.46 84.93
N ILE A 49 -14.54 24.70 84.53
CA ILE A 49 -13.21 25.20 84.14
C ILE A 49 -13.32 26.11 82.91
N PHE A 50 -14.17 25.75 81.96
CA PHE A 50 -14.39 26.54 80.73
C PHE A 50 -15.18 27.84 81.00
N ILE A 51 -16.16 27.81 81.90
CA ILE A 51 -16.94 28.98 82.34
C ILE A 51 -16.09 29.94 83.17
N ASP A 52 -15.19 29.41 84.01
CA ASP A 52 -14.25 30.20 84.80
C ASP A 52 -13.18 30.86 83.90
N TYR A 53 -12.74 30.18 82.83
CA TYR A 53 -11.82 30.74 81.82
C TYR A 53 -12.45 31.89 81.01
N LEU A 54 -13.78 31.89 80.85
CA LEU A 54 -14.53 32.95 80.15
C LEU A 54 -14.96 34.11 81.06
N GLY A 55 -14.63 34.10 82.36
CA GLY A 55 -14.82 35.24 83.26
C GLY A 55 -16.28 35.59 83.60
N VAL A 56 -17.21 34.64 83.52
CA VAL A 56 -18.66 34.89 83.71
C VAL A 56 -19.03 35.03 85.19
N SER A 57 -19.78 36.08 85.55
CA SER A 57 -20.24 36.37 86.94
C SER A 57 -21.02 35.22 87.57
N SER A 58 -20.80 34.93 88.86
CA SER A 58 -21.36 33.78 89.60
C SER A 58 -22.89 33.63 89.51
N GLU A 59 -23.64 34.73 89.45
CA GLU A 59 -25.10 34.73 89.35
C GLU A 59 -25.65 34.26 87.99
N LYS A 60 -24.84 34.26 86.93
CA LYS A 60 -25.27 33.97 85.54
C LYS A 60 -24.82 32.60 85.02
N LYS A 61 -24.04 31.84 85.81
CA LYS A 61 -23.46 30.55 85.39
C LYS A 61 -24.51 29.48 85.09
N SER A 62 -25.55 29.39 85.92
CA SER A 62 -26.65 28.42 85.76
C SER A 62 -27.47 28.67 84.49
N ALA A 63 -27.75 29.93 84.17
CA ALA A 63 -28.50 30.32 82.97
C ALA A 63 -27.74 30.00 81.67
N MET A 64 -26.41 30.21 81.65
CA MET A 64 -25.59 29.90 80.46
C MET A 64 -25.44 28.40 80.20
N ILE A 65 -25.31 27.58 81.26
CA ILE A 65 -25.30 26.12 81.15
C ILE A 65 -26.66 25.62 80.61
N LEU A 66 -27.77 26.19 81.08
CA LEU A 66 -29.10 25.83 80.60
C LEU A 66 -29.27 26.13 79.10
N ILE A 67 -28.78 27.28 78.62
CA ILE A 67 -28.81 27.66 77.19
C ILE A 67 -28.00 26.68 76.33
N LEU A 68 -26.81 26.27 76.79
CA LEU A 68 -25.98 25.27 76.10
C LEU A 68 -26.71 23.93 75.97
N VAL A 69 -27.36 23.47 77.04
CA VAL A 69 -28.06 22.18 77.08
C VAL A 69 -29.29 22.21 76.18
N VAL A 70 -30.12 23.24 76.31
CA VAL A 70 -31.32 23.41 75.47
C VAL A 70 -30.91 23.53 74.00
N GLY A 71 -29.85 24.28 73.69
CA GLY A 71 -29.30 24.39 72.34
C GLY A 71 -28.79 23.06 71.78
N THR A 72 -28.10 22.25 72.60
CA THR A 72 -27.59 20.93 72.19
C THR A 72 -28.73 19.93 71.95
N ILE A 73 -29.75 19.93 72.80
CA ILE A 73 -30.93 19.05 72.65
C ILE A 73 -31.71 19.45 71.40
N ILE A 74 -32.05 20.74 71.24
CA ILE A 74 -32.81 21.21 70.07
C ILE A 74 -32.04 20.94 68.78
N CYS A 75 -30.74 21.23 68.74
CA CYS A 75 -29.94 21.00 67.55
C CYS A 75 -29.80 19.51 67.24
N SER A 76 -29.56 18.65 68.23
CA SER A 76 -29.46 17.21 67.99
C SER A 76 -30.77 16.63 67.48
N LEU A 77 -31.92 17.11 67.96
CA LEU A 77 -33.26 16.73 67.49
C LEU A 77 -33.53 17.18 66.06
N ILE A 78 -33.21 18.44 65.72
CA ILE A 78 -33.34 18.97 64.35
C ILE A 78 -32.42 18.21 63.39
N SER A 79 -31.16 18.00 63.76
CA SER A 79 -30.21 17.23 62.96
C SER A 79 -30.65 15.79 62.79
N PHE A 80 -31.23 15.17 63.82
CA PHE A 80 -31.75 13.80 63.75
C PHE A 80 -32.94 13.71 62.79
N LEU A 81 -33.87 14.67 62.85
CA LEU A 81 -35.02 14.76 61.92
C LEU A 81 -34.58 15.04 60.47
N LEU A 82 -33.58 15.90 60.26
CA LEU A 82 -33.02 16.16 58.94
C LEU A 82 -32.32 14.92 58.37
N LEU A 83 -31.49 14.22 59.17
CA LEU A 83 -30.80 13.01 58.72
C LEU A 83 -31.80 11.88 58.43
N THR A 84 -32.82 11.68 59.26
CA THR A 84 -33.87 10.68 59.01
C THR A 84 -34.72 11.01 57.80
N LYS A 85 -35.01 12.28 57.52
CA LYS A 85 -35.70 12.70 56.29
C LYS A 85 -34.82 12.51 55.04
N LEU A 86 -33.52 12.79 55.13
CA LEU A 86 -32.54 12.50 54.08
C LEU A 86 -32.43 10.98 53.82
N LEU A 87 -32.43 10.17 54.88
CA LEU A 87 -32.45 8.71 54.80
C LEU A 87 -33.73 8.18 54.12
N LYS A 88 -34.90 8.76 54.46
CA LYS A 88 -36.20 8.33 53.90
C LYS A 88 -36.42 8.78 52.45
N GLY A 89 -35.73 9.83 51.99
CA GLY A 89 -35.85 10.37 50.63
C GLY A 89 -34.94 9.74 49.57
N GLN A 90 -34.07 8.80 49.92
CA GLN A 90 -32.99 8.30 49.04
C GLN A 90 -33.06 6.79 48.73
N THR A 91 -34.26 6.30 48.41
CA THR A 91 -34.45 4.96 47.84
C THR A 91 -34.36 5.00 46.31
N GLY A 92 -33.14 4.99 45.77
CA GLY A 92 -32.88 4.82 44.34
C GLY A 92 -31.52 4.16 44.10
N ASN A 93 -31.47 3.17 43.20
CA ASN A 93 -30.26 2.42 42.87
C ASN A 93 -29.25 3.29 42.09
N ASN A 94 -27.97 3.18 42.47
CA ASN A 94 -26.79 3.53 41.69
C ASN A 94 -26.42 5.02 41.52
N VAL A 95 -26.20 5.72 42.62
CA VAL A 95 -25.28 6.88 42.66
C VAL A 95 -24.49 6.79 43.96
N ILE A 96 -23.16 6.97 43.93
CA ILE A 96 -22.31 7.06 45.12
C ILE A 96 -22.90 8.14 46.02
N ARG A 97 -23.47 7.74 47.17
CA ARG A 97 -24.19 8.66 48.04
C ARG A 97 -23.15 9.40 48.89
N VAL A 98 -23.32 10.71 49.04
CA VAL A 98 -22.53 11.52 49.99
C VAL A 98 -22.58 10.91 51.41
N LEU A 99 -23.67 10.21 51.72
CA LEU A 99 -23.85 9.43 52.93
C LEU A 99 -22.87 8.26 53.06
N ASP A 100 -22.55 7.54 51.98
CA ASP A 100 -21.65 6.37 52.00
C ASP A 100 -20.19 6.80 52.23
N ILE A 101 -19.82 7.99 51.76
CA ILE A 101 -18.52 8.64 52.01
C ILE A 101 -18.44 9.11 53.48
N ILE A 102 -19.52 9.69 54.01
CA ILE A 102 -19.58 10.17 55.40
C ILE A 102 -19.63 9.01 56.42
N LEU A 103 -20.27 7.89 56.06
CA LEU A 103 -20.43 6.72 56.92
C LEU A 103 -19.28 5.70 56.82
N ALA A 104 -18.33 5.87 55.89
CA ALA A 104 -17.14 5.02 55.72
C ALA A 104 -17.45 3.51 55.75
N TYR A 105 -18.38 3.05 54.90
CA TYR A 105 -18.72 1.64 54.81
C TYR A 105 -17.71 0.89 53.91
N ASP A 106 -16.60 0.44 54.50
CA ASP A 106 -15.46 -0.18 53.79
C ASP A 106 -15.82 -1.40 52.92
N GLY A 107 -16.91 -2.11 53.24
CA GLY A 107 -17.34 -3.30 52.50
C GLY A 107 -17.88 -3.01 51.09
N PHE A 108 -18.72 -1.97 50.94
CA PHE A 108 -19.40 -1.72 49.67
C PHE A 108 -18.47 -1.16 48.59
N LEU A 109 -17.51 -0.30 48.96
CA LEU A 109 -16.49 0.19 48.04
C LEU A 109 -15.61 -0.96 47.53
N LYS A 110 -15.24 -1.88 48.43
CA LYS A 110 -14.42 -3.03 48.06
C LYS A 110 -15.17 -3.95 47.09
N ASP A 111 -16.45 -4.23 47.35
CA ASP A 111 -17.29 -5.05 46.48
C ASP A 111 -17.50 -4.39 45.10
N TYR A 112 -17.66 -3.06 45.04
CA TYR A 112 -17.76 -2.32 43.78
C TYR A 112 -16.48 -2.43 42.93
N TYR A 113 -15.30 -2.23 43.54
CA TYR A 113 -14.02 -2.35 42.84
C TYR A 113 -13.72 -3.79 42.43
N GLU A 114 -14.06 -4.78 43.25
CA GLU A 114 -13.91 -6.20 42.91
C GLU A 114 -14.86 -6.64 41.78
N GLY A 115 -16.09 -6.12 41.75
CA GLY A 115 -17.04 -6.34 40.65
C GLY A 115 -16.52 -5.79 39.32
N ARG A 116 -16.05 -4.53 39.32
CA ARG A 116 -15.42 -3.90 38.15
C ARG A 116 -14.18 -4.66 37.68
N LYS A 117 -13.35 -5.15 38.60
CA LYS A 117 -12.16 -5.94 38.26
C LYS A 117 -12.54 -7.25 37.56
N LYS A 118 -13.57 -7.95 38.05
CA LYS A 118 -14.07 -9.20 37.44
C LYS A 118 -14.66 -8.98 36.04
N GLU A 119 -15.39 -7.88 35.83
CA GLU A 119 -15.91 -7.53 34.49
C GLU A 119 -14.78 -7.25 33.49
N VAL A 120 -13.75 -6.50 33.91
CA VAL A 120 -12.58 -6.22 33.07
C VAL A 120 -11.77 -7.50 32.79
N ASP A 121 -11.57 -8.35 33.79
CA ASP A 121 -10.87 -9.62 33.63
C ASP A 121 -11.61 -10.59 32.70
N GLN A 122 -12.95 -10.55 32.65
CA GLN A 122 -13.75 -11.33 31.70
C GLN A 122 -13.65 -10.81 30.26
N LEU A 123 -13.57 -9.49 30.07
CA LEU A 123 -13.36 -8.88 28.75
C LEU A 123 -11.96 -9.20 28.20
N VAL A 124 -10.93 -9.13 29.06
CA VAL A 124 -9.53 -9.45 28.70
C VAL A 124 -9.31 -10.95 28.50
N ASN A 125 -9.98 -11.82 29.27
CA ASN A 125 -9.94 -13.28 29.07
C ASN A 125 -10.95 -13.81 28.04
N SER A 126 -11.62 -12.93 27.28
CA SER A 126 -12.50 -13.38 26.22
C SER A 126 -11.72 -14.30 25.26
N ALA A 127 -12.24 -15.51 25.06
CA ALA A 127 -11.58 -16.54 24.23
C ALA A 127 -11.32 -16.05 22.79
N GLU A 128 -12.03 -15.03 22.36
CA GLU A 128 -11.89 -14.37 21.06
C GLU A 128 -10.60 -13.54 20.95
N ILE A 129 -10.20 -12.81 22.01
CA ILE A 129 -8.93 -12.05 22.02
C ILE A 129 -7.74 -13.00 22.01
N LYS A 130 -7.76 -14.08 22.82
CA LYS A 130 -6.69 -15.08 22.83
C LYS A 130 -6.52 -15.76 21.46
N LYS A 131 -7.62 -16.17 20.82
CA LYS A 131 -7.59 -16.70 19.45
C LYS A 131 -7.03 -15.71 18.43
N ARG A 132 -7.32 -14.41 18.60
CA ARG A 132 -6.81 -13.36 17.71
C ARG A 132 -5.32 -13.13 17.92
N GLU A 133 -4.84 -13.14 19.15
CA GLU A 133 -3.41 -13.05 19.48
C GLU A 133 -2.63 -14.26 18.97
N GLU A 134 -3.14 -15.48 19.16
CA GLU A 134 -2.53 -16.70 18.60
C GLU A 134 -2.45 -16.63 17.07
N LYS A 135 -3.52 -16.19 16.40
CA LYS A 135 -3.54 -16.01 14.95
C LYS A 135 -2.58 -14.93 14.46
N LEU A 136 -2.38 -13.87 15.24
CA LEU A 136 -1.39 -12.83 14.94
C LEU A 136 0.03 -13.35 15.11
N LYS A 137 0.33 -14.09 16.19
CA LYS A 137 1.63 -14.74 16.39
C LYS A 137 1.98 -15.70 15.26
N CYS A 138 1.05 -16.59 14.86
CA CYS A 138 1.29 -17.48 13.73
C CYS A 138 1.53 -16.71 12.42
N ARG A 139 0.87 -15.57 12.20
CA ARG A 139 1.13 -14.72 11.03
C ARG A 139 2.50 -14.03 11.09
N GLU A 140 2.92 -13.56 12.25
CA GLU A 140 4.24 -12.97 12.44
C GLU A 140 5.35 -14.00 12.22
N GLU A 141 5.18 -15.22 12.72
CA GLU A 141 6.09 -16.35 12.47
C GLU A 141 6.16 -16.70 10.96
N ASP A 142 5.02 -16.82 10.29
CA ASP A 142 4.96 -17.06 8.84
C ASP A 142 5.63 -15.94 8.02
N LEU A 143 5.47 -14.68 8.45
CA LEU A 143 6.10 -13.54 7.78
C LEU A 143 7.61 -13.51 8.01
N ASN A 144 8.07 -13.75 9.23
CA ASN A 144 9.49 -13.85 9.55
C ASN A 144 10.17 -14.98 8.77
N ASP A 145 9.52 -16.13 8.63
CA ASP A 145 10.05 -17.24 7.84
C ASP A 145 10.09 -16.91 6.34
N LYS A 146 9.09 -16.18 5.82
CA LYS A 146 9.13 -15.68 4.44
C LYS A 146 10.26 -14.67 4.23
N GLU A 147 10.46 -13.76 5.17
CA GLU A 147 11.53 -12.76 5.11
C GLU A 147 12.92 -13.42 5.11
N LYS A 148 13.16 -14.38 6.01
CA LYS A 148 14.41 -15.17 6.02
C LYS A 148 14.65 -15.87 4.67
N ARG A 149 13.62 -16.49 4.09
CA ARG A 149 13.72 -17.14 2.77
C ARG A 149 14.01 -16.14 1.65
N LEU A 150 13.48 -14.92 1.73
CA LEU A 150 13.76 -13.87 0.74
C LEU A 150 15.21 -13.38 0.85
N ILE A 151 15.69 -13.13 2.07
CA ILE A 151 17.09 -12.73 2.32
C ILE A 151 18.06 -13.79 1.79
N GLU A 152 17.77 -15.08 2.02
CA GLU A 152 18.59 -16.17 1.52
C GLU A 152 18.58 -16.24 -0.02
N LYS A 153 17.42 -16.02 -0.65
CA LYS A 153 17.32 -15.92 -2.11
C LYS A 153 18.10 -14.73 -2.66
N GLU A 154 18.03 -13.56 -2.03
CA GLU A 154 18.80 -12.37 -2.44
C GLU A 154 20.30 -12.62 -2.35
N LYS A 155 20.76 -13.26 -1.28
CA LYS A 155 22.17 -13.65 -1.14
C LYS A 155 22.61 -14.61 -2.25
N ASN A 156 21.78 -15.62 -2.56
CA ASN A 156 22.06 -16.55 -3.65
C ASN A 156 22.10 -15.85 -5.01
N ILE A 157 21.20 -14.88 -5.27
CA ILE A 157 21.20 -14.07 -6.49
C ILE A 157 22.48 -13.23 -6.58
N LEU A 158 22.93 -12.64 -5.48
CA LEU A 158 24.16 -11.84 -5.45
C LEU A 158 25.39 -12.70 -5.73
N GLU A 159 25.46 -13.89 -5.12
CA GLU A 159 26.53 -14.85 -5.37
C GLU A 159 26.54 -15.31 -6.84
N LEU A 160 25.36 -15.65 -7.40
CA LEU A 160 25.22 -16.00 -8.82
C LEU A 160 25.66 -14.85 -9.72
N LYS A 161 25.28 -13.60 -9.42
CA LYS A 161 25.73 -12.41 -10.17
C LYS A 161 27.25 -12.27 -10.15
N SER A 162 27.88 -12.49 -8.99
CA SER A 162 29.35 -12.43 -8.88
C SER A 162 30.05 -13.51 -9.72
N LYS A 163 29.54 -14.75 -9.70
CA LYS A 163 30.06 -15.86 -10.54
C LYS A 163 29.87 -15.58 -12.02
N ILE A 164 28.72 -15.05 -12.41
CA ILE A 164 28.44 -14.65 -13.80
C ILE A 164 29.43 -13.57 -14.24
N GLN A 165 29.71 -12.58 -13.40
CA GLN A 165 30.65 -11.51 -13.70
C GLN A 165 32.08 -12.05 -13.90
N GLU A 166 32.54 -12.96 -13.02
CA GLU A 166 33.86 -13.58 -13.15
C GLU A 166 33.98 -14.43 -14.45
N CYS A 167 32.91 -15.15 -14.80
CA CYS A 167 32.85 -15.87 -16.07
C CYS A 167 32.83 -14.92 -17.28
N LYS A 168 32.16 -13.77 -17.16
CA LYS A 168 32.03 -12.76 -18.22
C LYS A 168 33.38 -12.11 -18.54
N GLU A 169 34.23 -11.85 -17.54
CA GLU A 169 35.57 -11.29 -17.73
C GLU A 169 36.51 -12.19 -18.56
N LYS A 170 36.27 -13.51 -18.52
CA LYS A 170 37.02 -14.51 -19.28
C LYS A 170 36.41 -14.80 -20.65
N ALA A 171 35.18 -14.35 -20.90
CA ALA A 171 34.42 -14.67 -22.09
C ALA A 171 34.56 -13.56 -23.15
N ILE A 172 34.58 -13.96 -24.41
CA ILE A 172 34.53 -13.01 -25.53
C ILE A 172 33.11 -12.48 -25.63
N THR A 173 32.94 -11.16 -25.56
CA THR A 173 31.64 -10.51 -25.62
C THR A 173 31.50 -9.60 -26.84
N VAL A 174 30.26 -9.39 -27.27
CA VAL A 174 29.89 -8.39 -28.26
C VAL A 174 28.97 -7.36 -27.62
N ARG A 175 29.32 -6.09 -27.81
CA ARG A 175 28.48 -4.96 -27.40
C ARG A 175 27.33 -4.75 -28.38
N LEU A 176 26.13 -4.74 -27.83
CA LEU A 176 24.88 -4.38 -28.47
C LEU A 176 24.44 -2.99 -27.98
N PRO A 177 23.38 -2.39 -28.55
CA PRO A 177 22.84 -1.12 -28.07
C PRO A 177 22.51 -1.16 -26.57
N GLU A 178 22.47 0.01 -25.93
CA GLU A 178 22.14 0.18 -24.51
C GLU A 178 23.12 -0.48 -23.53
N ASP A 179 24.42 -0.47 -23.85
CA ASP A 179 25.45 -1.08 -23.01
C ASP A 179 25.20 -2.56 -22.68
N CYS A 180 24.40 -3.23 -23.51
CA CYS A 180 24.13 -4.65 -23.42
C CYS A 180 25.29 -5.43 -24.03
N GLU A 181 25.74 -6.48 -23.35
CA GLU A 181 26.81 -7.35 -23.84
C GLU A 181 26.31 -8.79 -23.92
N ILE A 182 26.47 -9.41 -25.09
CA ILE A 182 26.21 -10.84 -25.27
C ILE A 182 27.52 -11.60 -25.24
N VAL A 183 27.51 -12.78 -24.63
CA VAL A 183 28.65 -13.70 -24.64
C VAL A 183 28.63 -14.49 -25.94
N LEU A 184 29.75 -14.52 -26.65
CA LEU A 184 29.92 -15.35 -27.83
C LEU A 184 30.20 -16.80 -27.41
N THR A 185 29.18 -17.64 -27.51
CA THR A 185 29.31 -19.08 -27.33
C THR A 185 29.89 -19.70 -28.61
N GLU A 186 30.50 -20.88 -28.47
CA GLU A 186 30.94 -21.67 -29.64
C GLU A 186 29.78 -21.98 -30.58
N SER A 187 28.59 -22.26 -30.04
CA SER A 187 27.37 -22.49 -30.83
C SER A 187 27.00 -21.27 -31.68
N PHE A 188 27.04 -20.07 -31.09
CA PHE A 188 26.76 -18.82 -31.80
C PHE A 188 27.76 -18.60 -32.94
N ILE A 189 29.06 -18.74 -32.65
CA ILE A 189 30.13 -18.55 -33.65
C ILE A 189 29.97 -19.52 -34.82
N ASN A 190 29.66 -20.79 -34.54
CA ASN A 190 29.45 -21.81 -35.58
C ASN A 190 28.22 -21.53 -36.46
N LYS A 191 27.23 -20.77 -35.97
CA LYS A 191 26.04 -20.38 -36.74
C LYS A 191 26.21 -19.08 -37.53
N ILE A 192 27.23 -18.25 -37.25
CA ILE A 192 27.45 -16.98 -37.97
C ILE A 192 27.48 -17.15 -39.49
N PRO A 193 28.19 -18.13 -40.09
CA PRO A 193 28.19 -18.30 -41.54
C PRO A 193 26.78 -18.51 -42.12
N LEU A 194 25.98 -19.37 -41.49
CA LEU A 194 24.58 -19.59 -41.86
C LEU A 194 23.76 -18.30 -41.73
N PHE A 195 23.96 -17.52 -40.68
CA PHE A 195 23.24 -16.27 -40.49
C PHE A 195 23.61 -15.21 -41.54
N VAL A 196 24.87 -15.17 -41.97
CA VAL A 196 25.33 -14.31 -43.06
C VAL A 196 24.69 -14.73 -44.38
N ASP A 197 24.68 -16.03 -44.70
CA ASP A 197 24.04 -16.56 -45.91
C ASP A 197 22.55 -16.21 -45.95
N ASN A 198 21.85 -16.42 -44.83
CA ASN A 198 20.44 -16.07 -44.67
C ASN A 198 20.19 -14.57 -44.91
N ILE A 199 21.04 -13.69 -44.39
CA ILE A 199 20.94 -12.25 -44.59
C ILE A 199 21.21 -11.84 -46.03
N CYS A 200 22.18 -12.46 -46.70
CA CYS A 200 22.47 -12.19 -48.10
C CYS A 200 21.27 -12.56 -48.98
N LYS A 201 20.69 -13.73 -48.74
CA LYS A 201 19.50 -14.19 -49.44
C LYS A 201 18.31 -13.25 -49.20
N PHE A 202 18.01 -12.98 -47.93
CA PHE A 202 16.95 -12.04 -47.54
C PHE A 202 17.11 -10.67 -48.21
N SER A 203 18.33 -10.13 -48.21
CA SER A 203 18.59 -8.80 -48.78
C SER A 203 18.35 -8.79 -50.29
N SER A 204 18.80 -9.82 -51.01
CA SER A 204 18.56 -9.98 -52.45
C SER A 204 17.07 -10.08 -52.77
N ASP A 205 16.34 -10.92 -52.04
CA ASP A 205 14.92 -11.17 -52.30
C ASP A 205 14.06 -9.94 -51.97
N VAL A 206 14.36 -9.23 -50.88
CA VAL A 206 13.67 -7.97 -50.55
C VAL A 206 14.04 -6.85 -51.51
N GLU A 207 15.27 -6.78 -52.01
CA GLU A 207 15.65 -5.81 -53.05
C GLU A 207 14.82 -6.00 -54.32
N ASN A 208 14.70 -7.25 -54.79
CA ASN A 208 13.85 -7.59 -55.94
C ASN A 208 12.38 -7.21 -55.70
N LEU A 209 11.82 -7.59 -54.55
CA LEU A 209 10.45 -7.21 -54.16
C LEU A 209 10.27 -5.67 -54.16
N THR A 210 11.26 -4.94 -53.66
CA THR A 210 11.24 -3.48 -53.57
C THR A 210 11.28 -2.84 -54.95
N ASN A 211 12.09 -3.37 -55.86
CA ASN A 211 12.18 -2.90 -57.24
C ASN A 211 10.86 -3.16 -58.00
N ASP A 212 10.31 -4.36 -57.86
CA ASP A 212 9.03 -4.74 -58.48
C ASP A 212 7.88 -3.86 -57.98
N PHE A 213 7.81 -3.64 -56.66
CA PHE A 213 6.83 -2.72 -56.10
C PHE A 213 7.01 -1.31 -56.65
N TYR A 214 8.25 -0.81 -56.66
CA TYR A 214 8.56 0.55 -57.10
C TYR A 214 8.11 0.79 -58.54
N GLU A 215 8.46 -0.09 -59.48
CA GLU A 215 8.07 0.04 -60.88
C GLU A 215 6.55 -0.13 -61.08
N LYS A 216 5.93 -1.09 -60.37
CA LYS A 216 4.48 -1.29 -60.42
C LYS A 216 3.71 -0.09 -59.88
N PHE A 217 4.12 0.47 -58.74
CA PHE A 217 3.47 1.65 -58.17
C PHE A 217 3.68 2.86 -59.10
N LYS A 218 4.92 3.09 -59.55
CA LYS A 218 5.28 4.22 -60.42
C LYS A 218 4.49 4.24 -61.72
N SER A 219 4.30 3.09 -62.36
CA SER A 219 3.50 2.96 -63.58
C SER A 219 2.00 3.20 -63.38
N GLN A 220 1.51 3.14 -62.14
CA GLN A 220 0.10 3.34 -61.77
C GLN A 220 -0.17 4.67 -61.05
N ILE A 221 0.86 5.51 -60.88
CA ILE A 221 0.75 6.82 -60.20
C ILE A 221 -0.33 7.66 -60.89
N GLY A 222 -1.27 8.17 -60.08
CA GLY A 222 -2.37 9.04 -60.52
C GLY A 222 -3.65 8.32 -60.97
N ASN A 223 -3.58 7.02 -61.26
CA ASN A 223 -4.74 6.20 -61.69
C ASN A 223 -5.17 5.16 -60.64
N ILE A 224 -4.38 4.97 -59.59
CA ILE A 224 -4.70 4.05 -58.51
C ILE A 224 -5.56 4.76 -57.46
N ASP A 225 -6.67 4.13 -57.08
CA ASP A 225 -7.45 4.61 -55.94
C ASP A 225 -6.73 4.33 -54.61
N LYS A 226 -7.18 5.01 -53.55
CA LYS A 226 -6.56 4.93 -52.23
C LYS A 226 -6.59 3.51 -51.64
N GLU A 227 -7.66 2.75 -51.87
CA GLU A 227 -7.83 1.42 -51.31
C GLU A 227 -6.89 0.40 -51.99
N ALA A 228 -6.74 0.49 -53.30
CA ALA A 228 -5.81 -0.32 -54.08
C ALA A 228 -4.35 0.00 -53.71
N ALA A 229 -4.01 1.29 -53.55
CA ALA A 229 -2.69 1.71 -53.07
C ALA A 229 -2.39 1.14 -51.67
N GLN A 230 -3.36 1.19 -50.75
CA GLN A 230 -3.24 0.57 -49.43
C GLN A 230 -3.02 -0.94 -49.50
N LYS A 231 -3.78 -1.65 -50.34
CA LYS A 231 -3.65 -3.10 -50.52
C LYS A 231 -2.29 -3.47 -51.09
N LEU A 232 -1.79 -2.73 -52.08
CA LEU A 232 -0.46 -2.95 -52.63
C LEU A 232 0.62 -2.76 -51.56
N LEU A 233 0.58 -1.64 -50.82
CA LEU A 233 1.57 -1.35 -49.78
C LEU A 233 1.54 -2.37 -48.65
N LYS A 234 0.36 -2.80 -48.22
CA LYS A 234 0.23 -3.92 -47.26
C LYS A 234 0.78 -5.22 -47.84
N GLY A 235 0.56 -5.49 -49.13
CA GLY A 235 1.14 -6.64 -49.82
C GLY A 235 2.68 -6.61 -49.83
N TYR A 236 3.29 -5.44 -49.97
CA TYR A 236 4.74 -5.28 -49.84
C TYR A 236 5.24 -5.65 -48.43
N PHE A 237 4.56 -5.17 -47.38
CA PHE A 237 4.88 -5.55 -45.99
C PHE A 237 4.68 -7.04 -45.73
N VAL A 238 3.64 -7.66 -46.32
CA VAL A 238 3.47 -9.12 -46.30
C VAL A 238 4.69 -9.80 -46.92
N GLY A 239 5.14 -9.35 -48.10
CA GLY A 239 6.32 -9.89 -48.77
C GLY A 239 7.57 -9.85 -47.90
N ILE A 240 7.86 -8.71 -47.26
CA ILE A 240 8.97 -8.59 -46.29
C ILE A 240 8.79 -9.60 -45.15
N GLY A 241 7.58 -9.71 -44.58
CA GLY A 241 7.30 -10.65 -43.50
C GLY A 241 7.54 -12.12 -43.89
N LEU A 242 7.19 -12.50 -45.12
CA LEU A 242 7.42 -13.84 -45.66
C LEU A 242 8.91 -14.13 -45.86
N TYR A 243 9.68 -13.18 -46.42
CA TYR A 243 11.12 -13.33 -46.56
C TYR A 243 11.85 -13.36 -45.21
N ILE A 244 11.36 -12.63 -44.20
CA ILE A 244 11.86 -12.76 -42.83
C ILE A 244 11.66 -14.21 -42.34
N ALA A 245 10.45 -14.75 -42.42
CA ALA A 245 10.17 -16.11 -41.93
C ALA A 245 11.00 -17.18 -42.69
N ASN A 246 11.01 -17.09 -44.02
CA ASN A 246 11.61 -18.11 -44.89
C ASN A 246 13.13 -17.99 -44.99
N ASP A 247 13.68 -16.79 -45.18
CA ASP A 247 15.12 -16.62 -45.46
C ASP A 247 15.93 -16.40 -44.19
N LEU A 248 15.43 -15.59 -43.25
CA LEU A 248 16.16 -15.35 -42.00
C LEU A 248 16.03 -16.54 -41.06
N PHE A 249 14.80 -17.01 -40.82
CA PHE A 249 14.56 -18.06 -39.82
C PHE A 249 14.45 -19.46 -40.41
N GLY A 250 14.39 -19.62 -41.75
CA GLY A 250 14.33 -20.93 -42.39
C GLY A 250 13.05 -21.70 -42.07
N VAL A 251 11.97 -21.03 -41.68
CA VAL A 251 10.75 -21.68 -41.19
C VAL A 251 9.50 -21.18 -41.89
N SER A 252 8.68 -22.13 -42.31
CA SER A 252 7.31 -21.89 -42.77
C SER A 252 6.26 -22.04 -41.68
N ASN A 253 6.68 -22.38 -40.45
CA ASN A 253 5.79 -22.71 -39.34
C ASN A 253 5.40 -21.47 -38.50
N ASN A 254 4.41 -21.67 -37.63
CA ASN A 254 3.80 -20.62 -36.81
C ASN A 254 4.66 -20.21 -35.58
N ASN A 255 5.98 -20.39 -35.65
CA ASN A 255 6.92 -20.10 -34.55
C ASN A 255 7.58 -18.74 -34.67
N VAL A 256 7.47 -18.11 -35.84
CA VAL A 256 7.94 -16.76 -36.10
C VAL A 256 6.76 -15.92 -36.55
N ARG A 257 6.59 -14.75 -35.94
CA ARG A 257 5.57 -13.78 -36.32
C ARG A 257 6.20 -12.44 -36.62
N THR A 258 6.03 -11.97 -37.85
CA THR A 258 6.36 -10.61 -38.24
C THR A 258 5.11 -9.76 -38.18
N HIS A 259 5.19 -8.56 -37.63
CA HIS A 259 4.07 -7.63 -37.61
C HIS A 259 4.54 -6.22 -37.88
N PHE A 260 3.72 -5.48 -38.62
CA PHE A 260 3.88 -4.06 -38.88
C PHE A 260 2.81 -3.29 -38.13
N ARG A 261 3.20 -2.21 -37.47
CA ARG A 261 2.29 -1.31 -36.77
C ARG A 261 2.43 0.12 -37.28
N VAL A 262 1.32 0.84 -37.29
CA VAL A 262 1.28 2.26 -37.62
C VAL A 262 0.79 3.10 -36.44
N LEU A 263 1.32 4.31 -36.31
CA LEU A 263 0.89 5.25 -35.27
C LEU A 263 -0.42 5.94 -35.66
N LYS A 264 -1.48 5.71 -34.88
CA LYS A 264 -2.76 6.45 -34.96
C LYS A 264 -3.19 6.86 -33.56
N ASP A 265 -3.54 8.13 -33.37
CA ASP A 265 -4.05 8.67 -32.08
C ASP A 265 -3.18 8.28 -30.87
N ASN A 266 -1.87 8.51 -30.95
CA ASN A 266 -0.87 8.14 -29.93
C ASN A 266 -0.81 6.63 -29.58
N THR A 267 -1.30 5.76 -30.47
CA THR A 267 -1.26 4.32 -30.28
C THR A 267 -0.74 3.62 -31.53
N TYR A 268 0.18 2.68 -31.36
CA TYR A 268 0.65 1.81 -32.43
C TYR A 268 -0.35 0.69 -32.64
N ILE A 269 -1.07 0.77 -33.75
CA ILE A 269 -2.11 -0.19 -34.15
C ILE A 269 -1.58 -1.15 -35.22
N GLN A 270 -2.17 -2.35 -35.27
CA GLN A 270 -1.84 -3.35 -36.28
C GLN A 270 -2.08 -2.84 -37.71
N CYS A 271 -1.08 -3.02 -38.58
CA CYS A 271 -1.21 -2.83 -40.02
C CYS A 271 -1.29 -4.18 -40.76
N VAL A 272 -0.30 -5.04 -40.55
CA VAL A 272 -0.20 -6.39 -41.13
C VAL A 272 0.45 -7.33 -40.11
N VAL A 273 -0.01 -8.59 -40.06
CA VAL A 273 0.61 -9.65 -39.26
C VAL A 273 0.81 -10.87 -40.14
N ILE A 274 2.01 -11.43 -40.10
CA ILE A 274 2.44 -12.61 -40.82
C ILE A 274 2.87 -13.63 -39.77
N LEU A 275 2.36 -14.84 -39.86
CA LEU A 275 2.69 -15.96 -38.98
C LEU A 275 3.27 -17.08 -39.85
N GLY A 276 4.58 -17.32 -39.74
CA GLY A 276 5.30 -18.21 -40.66
C GLY A 276 5.12 -17.74 -42.12
N SER A 277 4.52 -18.59 -42.94
CA SER A 277 4.24 -18.30 -44.35
C SER A 277 2.81 -17.79 -44.64
N GLU A 278 2.01 -17.47 -43.61
CA GLU A 278 0.61 -17.08 -43.78
C GLU A 278 0.30 -15.68 -43.23
N ILE A 279 -0.65 -15.00 -43.86
CA ILE A 279 -1.19 -13.73 -43.33
C ILE A 279 -2.13 -14.08 -42.18
N SER A 280 -1.78 -13.67 -40.97
CA SER A 280 -2.62 -13.90 -39.80
C SER A 280 -3.73 -12.85 -39.73
N LYS A 281 -4.94 -13.33 -39.40
CA LYS A 281 -6.10 -12.49 -39.09
C LYS A 281 -6.19 -12.14 -37.61
N ASP A 282 -5.28 -12.66 -36.79
CA ASP A 282 -5.27 -12.45 -35.35
C ASP A 282 -5.03 -10.97 -35.06
N GLN A 283 -5.81 -10.42 -34.14
CA GLN A 283 -5.58 -9.09 -33.63
C GLN A 283 -4.46 -9.14 -32.58
N ILE A 284 -3.41 -8.34 -32.80
CA ILE A 284 -2.36 -8.12 -31.80
C ILE A 284 -2.69 -6.91 -30.94
N SER A 285 -2.24 -6.95 -29.68
CA SER A 285 -2.45 -5.84 -28.74
C SER A 285 -1.88 -4.54 -29.30
N ASN A 286 -2.66 -3.48 -29.17
CA ASN A 286 -2.23 -2.11 -29.42
C ASN A 286 -1.19 -1.70 -28.39
N ILE A 287 -0.21 -0.89 -28.80
CA ILE A 287 0.83 -0.39 -27.90
C ILE A 287 0.69 1.13 -27.78
N PRO A 288 0.42 1.67 -26.59
CA PRO A 288 0.39 3.11 -26.40
C PRO A 288 1.78 3.72 -26.62
N LYS A 289 1.82 4.91 -27.20
CA LYS A 289 3.03 5.75 -27.25
C LYS A 289 3.37 6.21 -25.84
N GLY A 290 4.65 6.16 -25.48
CA GLY A 290 5.13 6.52 -24.16
C GLY A 290 5.75 5.31 -23.45
N ASN A 291 7.08 5.30 -23.40
CA ASN A 291 7.91 4.26 -22.80
C ASN A 291 7.64 2.84 -23.35
N SER A 292 7.70 2.71 -24.68
CA SER A 292 7.63 1.43 -25.38
C SER A 292 8.97 1.09 -26.06
N MET A 293 9.21 -0.19 -26.35
CA MET A 293 10.34 -0.62 -27.18
C MET A 293 10.36 0.04 -28.56
N ILE A 294 9.20 0.45 -29.11
CA ILE A 294 9.13 1.16 -30.39
C ILE A 294 9.70 2.57 -30.23
N ASP A 295 9.27 3.31 -29.22
CA ASP A 295 9.74 4.67 -28.96
C ASP A 295 11.24 4.69 -28.66
N LYS A 296 11.72 3.71 -27.90
CA LYS A 296 13.13 3.56 -27.56
C LYS A 296 14.00 3.13 -28.74
N SER A 297 13.49 2.24 -29.58
CA SER A 297 14.13 1.88 -30.85
C SER A 297 14.26 3.08 -31.78
N PHE A 298 13.23 3.94 -31.81
CA PHE A 298 13.22 5.18 -32.59
C PHE A 298 14.24 6.20 -32.07
N GLU A 299 14.30 6.43 -30.75
CA GLU A 299 15.26 7.32 -30.11
C GLU A 299 16.71 6.92 -30.42
N LEU A 300 17.01 5.63 -30.24
CA LEU A 300 18.36 5.10 -30.46
C LEU A 300 18.70 4.91 -31.95
N LYS A 301 17.69 4.94 -32.83
CA LYS A 301 17.80 4.55 -34.25
C LYS A 301 18.45 3.18 -34.42
N ARG A 302 18.11 2.25 -33.52
CA ARG A 302 18.62 0.88 -33.48
C ARG A 302 17.48 -0.07 -33.17
N SER A 303 17.57 -1.28 -33.71
CA SER A 303 16.67 -2.35 -33.30
C SER A 303 16.91 -2.71 -31.82
N LEU A 304 15.88 -3.22 -31.14
CA LEU A 304 15.95 -3.63 -29.73
C LEU A 304 15.39 -5.03 -29.54
N VAL A 305 16.08 -5.87 -28.78
CA VAL A 305 15.65 -7.23 -28.44
C VAL A 305 15.08 -7.24 -27.03
N ALA A 306 13.89 -7.83 -26.85
CA ALA A 306 13.13 -7.74 -25.60
C ALA A 306 13.86 -8.37 -24.42
N SER A 307 14.51 -9.53 -24.61
CA SER A 307 15.31 -10.18 -23.56
C SER A 307 16.54 -9.38 -23.10
N LEU A 308 17.01 -8.41 -23.90
CA LEU A 308 18.11 -7.53 -23.55
C LEU A 308 17.64 -6.19 -22.97
N ASN A 309 16.37 -5.82 -23.20
CA ASN A 309 15.82 -4.51 -22.84
C ASN A 309 14.51 -4.66 -22.03
N PRO A 310 14.54 -5.34 -20.86
CA PRO A 310 13.32 -5.66 -20.12
C PRO A 310 12.58 -4.42 -19.58
N GLU A 311 13.30 -3.35 -19.24
CA GLU A 311 12.72 -2.11 -18.67
C GLU A 311 11.81 -1.36 -19.65
N SER A 312 11.98 -1.59 -20.95
CA SER A 312 11.23 -0.93 -22.02
C SER A 312 10.25 -1.87 -22.71
N LYS A 313 10.19 -3.12 -22.24
CA LYS A 313 9.24 -4.13 -22.69
C LYS A 313 7.86 -3.76 -22.17
N TYR A 314 6.94 -3.45 -23.09
CA TYR A 314 5.54 -3.31 -22.73
C TYR A 314 4.96 -4.69 -22.39
N ASP A 315 4.45 -4.83 -21.17
CA ASP A 315 3.95 -6.12 -20.69
C ASP A 315 2.72 -6.54 -21.49
N THR A 316 2.85 -7.68 -22.16
CA THR A 316 1.78 -8.29 -22.93
C THR A 316 1.80 -9.77 -22.59
N ASN A 317 0.68 -10.27 -22.05
CA ASN A 317 0.46 -11.70 -21.85
C ASN A 317 0.52 -12.39 -23.22
N THR A 318 1.70 -12.91 -23.55
CA THR A 318 1.99 -13.42 -24.88
C THR A 318 2.68 -14.77 -24.81
N VAL A 319 2.34 -15.62 -25.77
CA VAL A 319 2.98 -16.92 -26.00
C VAL A 319 4.35 -16.79 -26.68
N TRP A 320 4.87 -15.57 -26.81
CA TRP A 320 6.09 -15.25 -27.53
C TRP A 320 7.23 -15.08 -26.53
N GLU A 321 8.23 -15.94 -26.59
CA GLU A 321 9.33 -15.98 -25.61
C GLU A 321 10.29 -14.79 -25.74
N ASP A 322 10.57 -14.36 -26.97
CA ASP A 322 11.40 -13.18 -27.25
C ASP A 322 10.98 -12.48 -28.55
N PHE A 323 11.44 -11.25 -28.76
CA PHE A 323 11.19 -10.51 -29.98
C PHE A 323 12.18 -9.37 -30.20
N ILE A 324 12.36 -8.98 -31.46
CA ILE A 324 13.07 -7.76 -31.86
C ILE A 324 12.09 -6.72 -32.38
N THR A 325 12.29 -5.46 -32.01
CA THR A 325 11.51 -4.29 -32.47
C THR A 325 12.41 -3.36 -33.28
N ILE A 326 11.88 -2.88 -34.41
CA ILE A 326 12.54 -1.98 -35.35
C ILE A 326 11.58 -0.82 -35.62
N ALA A 327 11.99 0.40 -35.32
CA ALA A 327 11.24 1.61 -35.66
C ALA A 327 11.79 2.26 -36.94
N GLU A 328 10.90 2.65 -37.87
CA GLU A 328 11.29 3.34 -39.09
C GLU A 328 11.51 4.83 -38.82
N TYR A 329 12.77 5.20 -38.61
CA TYR A 329 13.13 6.52 -38.11
C TYR A 329 13.06 7.65 -39.16
N ASN A 330 12.88 7.32 -40.44
CA ASN A 330 12.72 8.31 -41.52
C ASN A 330 11.25 8.61 -41.84
N ILE A 331 10.31 7.82 -41.32
CA ILE A 331 8.86 8.03 -41.52
C ILE A 331 8.27 8.49 -40.20
N VAL A 332 8.17 9.80 -40.02
CA VAL A 332 7.85 10.43 -38.72
C VAL A 332 6.50 11.13 -38.77
N LYS A 333 5.69 10.92 -37.73
CA LYS A 333 4.44 11.64 -37.47
C LYS A 333 4.38 12.04 -36.00
N ASP A 334 4.02 13.30 -35.73
CA ASP A 334 3.87 13.84 -34.37
C ASP A 334 5.08 13.57 -33.46
N GLY A 335 6.30 13.71 -34.03
CA GLY A 335 7.57 13.50 -33.33
C GLY A 335 7.89 12.05 -32.95
N ALA A 336 7.20 11.06 -33.53
CA ALA A 336 7.45 9.64 -33.32
C ALA A 336 7.50 8.86 -34.64
N ALA A 337 8.06 7.65 -34.60
CA ALA A 337 8.02 6.76 -35.75
C ALA A 337 6.56 6.48 -36.14
N PHE A 338 6.20 6.73 -37.39
CA PHE A 338 4.86 6.39 -37.90
C PHE A 338 4.74 4.89 -38.16
N LEU A 339 5.81 4.24 -38.61
CA LEU A 339 5.85 2.82 -38.96
C LEU A 339 6.84 2.08 -38.04
N SER A 340 6.47 0.88 -37.60
CA SER A 340 7.36 -0.02 -36.88
C SER A 340 7.13 -1.46 -37.32
N MET A 341 8.17 -2.28 -37.17
CA MET A 341 8.16 -3.71 -37.42
C MET A 341 8.61 -4.45 -36.16
N GLY A 342 7.97 -5.58 -35.87
CA GLY A 342 8.43 -6.50 -34.84
C GLY A 342 8.49 -7.93 -35.36
N ILE A 343 9.49 -8.67 -34.92
CA ILE A 343 9.64 -10.11 -35.20
C ILE A 343 9.64 -10.84 -33.86
N SER A 344 8.59 -11.63 -33.62
CA SER A 344 8.39 -12.41 -32.40
C SER A 344 8.70 -13.89 -32.64
N ILE A 345 9.33 -14.55 -31.65
CA ILE A 345 9.68 -15.98 -31.71
C ILE A 345 9.06 -16.75 -30.54
N LYS A 346 8.56 -17.97 -30.81
CA LYS A 346 7.99 -18.85 -29.77
C LYS A 346 9.04 -19.68 -29.02
N TYR A 347 10.13 -20.08 -29.68
CA TYR A 347 11.16 -20.94 -29.10
C TYR A 347 12.50 -20.20 -29.06
N ALA A 348 12.79 -19.56 -27.93
CA ALA A 348 14.00 -18.76 -27.74
C ALA A 348 15.27 -19.61 -27.88
N GLU A 349 15.27 -20.86 -27.41
CA GLU A 349 16.42 -21.76 -27.53
C GLU A 349 16.87 -21.96 -28.98
N GLN A 350 15.93 -21.98 -29.93
CA GLN A 350 16.23 -22.18 -31.35
C GLN A 350 16.58 -20.87 -32.07
N PHE A 351 15.84 -19.79 -31.83
CA PHE A 351 15.86 -18.60 -32.70
C PHE A 351 16.45 -17.34 -32.07
N LYS A 352 16.72 -17.32 -30.76
CA LYS A 352 17.21 -16.11 -30.07
C LYS A 352 18.55 -15.61 -30.61
N GLU A 353 19.44 -16.52 -30.96
CA GLU A 353 20.75 -16.18 -31.53
C GLU A 353 20.61 -15.45 -32.87
N MET A 354 19.59 -15.76 -33.68
CA MET A 354 19.29 -14.99 -34.88
C MET A 354 18.87 -13.56 -34.53
N LEU A 355 18.01 -13.35 -33.52
CA LEU A 355 17.61 -11.99 -33.09
C LEU A 355 18.82 -11.16 -32.66
N TYR A 356 19.74 -11.79 -31.92
CA TYR A 356 20.99 -11.14 -31.48
C TYR A 356 21.90 -10.81 -32.66
N PHE A 357 22.02 -11.72 -33.61
CA PHE A 357 22.77 -11.50 -34.83
C PHE A 357 22.18 -10.36 -35.67
N LEU A 358 20.85 -10.32 -35.87
CA LEU A 358 20.16 -9.23 -36.58
C LEU A 358 20.41 -7.87 -35.91
N ASN A 359 20.39 -7.83 -34.58
CA ASN A 359 20.66 -6.62 -33.82
C ASN A 359 22.13 -6.15 -33.94
N TYR A 360 23.07 -7.10 -33.89
CA TYR A 360 24.49 -6.83 -34.12
C TYR A 360 24.76 -6.34 -35.55
N TYR A 361 24.20 -7.04 -36.54
CA TYR A 361 24.31 -6.73 -37.97
C TYR A 361 23.67 -5.38 -38.34
N LYS A 362 22.73 -4.88 -37.52
CA LYS A 362 21.96 -3.65 -37.75
C LYS A 362 20.98 -3.80 -38.89
N ILE A 363 20.14 -4.84 -38.83
CA ILE A 363 19.11 -5.15 -39.84
C ILE A 363 18.25 -3.93 -40.20
N GLU A 364 18.01 -3.03 -39.23
CA GLU A 364 17.28 -1.78 -39.44
C GLU A 364 17.85 -0.92 -40.58
N ARG A 365 19.17 -0.92 -40.81
CA ARG A 365 19.79 -0.13 -41.88
C ARG A 365 19.41 -0.65 -43.27
N CYS A 366 19.31 -1.96 -43.41
CA CYS A 366 18.92 -2.61 -44.65
C CYS A 366 17.44 -2.31 -44.95
N LEU A 367 16.56 -2.51 -43.96
CA LEU A 367 15.12 -2.28 -44.09
C LEU A 367 14.76 -0.82 -44.37
N VAL A 368 15.38 0.13 -43.64
CA VAL A 368 15.15 1.57 -43.84
C VAL A 368 15.47 1.97 -45.27
N SER A 369 16.56 1.46 -45.85
CA SER A 369 16.92 1.76 -47.25
C SER A 369 15.83 1.34 -48.24
N TYR A 370 15.25 0.14 -48.06
CA TYR A 370 14.17 -0.35 -48.91
C TYR A 370 12.88 0.42 -48.70
N ILE A 371 12.50 0.66 -47.44
CA ILE A 371 11.28 1.38 -47.08
C ILE A 371 11.34 2.84 -47.54
N ASP A 372 12.49 3.51 -47.43
CA ASP A 372 12.69 4.87 -47.95
C ASP A 372 12.53 4.93 -49.48
N LYS A 373 13.03 3.91 -50.19
CA LYS A 373 12.86 3.83 -51.64
C LYS A 373 11.38 3.75 -52.02
N ILE A 374 10.59 2.97 -51.28
CA ILE A 374 9.13 2.89 -51.49
C ILE A 374 8.43 4.19 -51.08
N ASN A 375 8.83 4.79 -49.97
CA ASN A 375 8.21 6.02 -49.46
C ASN A 375 8.30 7.18 -50.47
N LYS A 376 9.37 7.24 -51.28
CA LYS A 376 9.54 8.25 -52.34
C LYS A 376 8.46 8.23 -53.42
N VAL A 377 7.83 7.08 -53.68
CA VAL A 377 6.80 6.94 -54.74
C VAL A 377 5.40 6.82 -54.19
N CYS A 378 5.23 6.26 -52.98
CA CYS A 378 3.92 5.95 -52.42
C CYS A 378 3.44 6.98 -51.37
N ASP A 379 4.35 7.70 -50.69
CA ASP A 379 4.04 8.46 -49.47
C ASP A 379 3.25 7.58 -48.45
N ILE A 380 4.01 6.82 -47.65
CA ILE A 380 3.49 5.78 -46.77
C ILE A 380 2.48 6.33 -45.76
N ILE A 381 2.70 7.55 -45.25
CA ILE A 381 1.79 8.18 -44.30
C ILE A 381 0.45 8.45 -44.99
N LYS A 382 0.45 9.17 -46.12
CA LYS A 382 -0.79 9.49 -46.85
C LYS A 382 -1.53 8.27 -47.36
N THR A 383 -0.79 7.22 -47.69
CA THR A 383 -1.40 5.98 -48.18
C THR A 383 -2.10 5.23 -47.04
N LEU A 384 -1.54 5.14 -45.83
CA LEU A 384 -2.07 4.31 -44.74
C LEU A 384 -3.02 5.02 -43.76
N GLU A 385 -3.01 6.36 -43.76
CA GLU A 385 -4.13 7.17 -43.25
C GLU A 385 -5.34 7.04 -44.15
#